data_AF-A0A4Q3JYY3-F1
#
_entry.id   AF-A0A4Q3JYY3-F1
#
_cell.length_a   1.000
_cell.length_b   1.000
_cell.length_c   1.000
_cell.angle_alpha   90.00
_cell.angle_beta   90.00
_cell.angle_gamma   90.00
#
_symmetry.space_group_name_H-M   'P 1'
#
loop_
_entity.id
_entity.type
_entity.pdbx_description
1 polymer ?
#
loop_
_entity_poly.entity_id
_entity_poly.type
_entity_poly.pdbx_seq_one_letter_code
_entity_poly.pdbx_strand_id
1 'polypeptide(L)'
;MNDAQPPSRCRRRQIEYGRRATMTSTPSSYVDVLHAVLPRLLGQPGALPDDWHVQATTYDLPRFHDEATFGARFRAAAEKIAADDIRDPDELRELLVACGLPYDYARLGQPLSTLYELYVQARSGAAHVVSFASQTKPY
;
A
#
# COMPACT_ATOMS: atom_id res chain seq x y z
N MET A 1 -57.73 34.15 50.50
CA MET A 1 -56.65 33.14 50.39
C MET A 1 -56.33 33.07 48.91
N ASN A 2 -55.32 33.82 48.45
CA ASN A 2 -53.91 33.37 48.33
C ASN A 2 -53.85 32.12 47.43
N ASP A 3 -53.08 32.04 46.35
CA ASP A 3 -51.99 32.87 45.88
C ASP A 3 -51.71 32.53 44.39
N ALA A 4 -51.38 33.56 43.63
CA ALA A 4 -50.36 33.63 42.59
C ALA A 4 -50.02 32.39 41.72
N GLN A 5 -50.29 32.54 40.42
CA GLN A 5 -49.44 32.00 39.34
C GLN A 5 -48.28 32.97 39.07
N PRO A 6 -47.06 32.47 38.85
CA PRO A 6 -46.35 32.84 37.62
C PRO A 6 -45.52 31.70 36.97
N PRO A 7 -45.03 31.93 35.74
CA PRO A 7 -44.65 30.88 34.78
C PRO A 7 -43.13 30.68 34.69
N SER A 8 -42.68 29.51 34.21
CA SER A 8 -41.30 29.32 33.69
C SER A 8 -41.21 28.08 32.81
N ARG A 9 -41.24 28.26 31.47
CA ARG A 9 -40.05 28.18 30.60
C ARG A 9 -39.28 26.84 30.68
N CYS A 10 -39.80 25.81 30.01
CA CYS A 10 -38.93 24.79 29.42
C CYS A 10 -38.52 25.24 28.03
N ARG A 11 -37.41 26.00 27.95
CA ARG A 11 -36.73 26.31 26.68
C ARG A 11 -36.23 25.00 26.07
N ARG A 12 -36.87 24.59 24.97
CA ARG A 12 -36.28 23.71 23.95
C ARG A 12 -34.94 24.34 23.52
N ARG A 13 -33.82 23.81 24.00
CA ARG A 13 -32.52 24.01 23.35
C ARG A 13 -32.23 22.74 22.57
N GLN A 14 -32.49 22.82 21.27
CA GLN A 14 -31.76 22.02 20.29
C GLN A 14 -30.29 22.40 20.47
N ILE A 15 -29.47 21.46 20.94
CA ILE A 15 -28.03 21.58 20.76
C ILE A 15 -27.75 20.91 19.43
N GLU A 16 -27.75 21.73 18.38
CA GLU A 16 -27.03 21.42 17.14
C GLU A 16 -25.55 21.26 17.50
N TYR A 17 -25.09 20.01 17.62
CA TYR A 17 -23.66 19.75 17.54
C TYR A 17 -23.25 19.79 16.07
N GLY A 18 -23.09 21.02 15.58
CA GLY A 18 -22.19 21.32 14.47
C GLY A 18 -20.75 21.04 14.91
N ARG A 19 -20.35 19.77 14.86
CA ARG A 19 -18.93 19.40 14.85
C ARG A 19 -18.64 18.86 13.47
N ARG A 20 -18.02 19.70 12.63
CA ARG A 20 -17.27 19.21 11.47
C ARG A 20 -16.29 18.18 12.01
N ALA A 21 -16.61 16.90 11.80
CA ALA A 21 -15.63 15.85 11.94
C ALA A 21 -14.55 16.16 10.92
N THR A 22 -13.40 16.64 11.39
CA THR A 22 -12.14 16.46 10.69
C THR A 22 -12.07 14.98 10.34
N MET A 23 -12.10 14.66 9.04
CA MET A 23 -11.89 13.31 8.53
C MET A 23 -10.56 12.81 9.09
N THR A 24 -10.64 12.03 10.17
CA THR A 24 -9.52 11.23 10.64
C THR A 24 -9.39 10.12 9.62
N SER A 25 -8.38 10.21 8.76
CA SER A 25 -8.02 9.17 7.80
C SER A 25 -8.03 7.81 8.51
N THR A 26 -8.96 6.94 8.12
CA THR A 26 -9.00 5.55 8.55
C THR A 26 -7.60 4.94 8.34
N PRO A 27 -7.07 4.08 9.23
CA PRO A 27 -5.88 3.32 8.88
C PRO A 27 -6.22 2.53 7.62
N SER A 28 -5.67 2.97 6.48
CA SER A 28 -5.79 2.29 5.22
C SER A 28 -5.34 0.86 5.46
N SER A 29 -6.21 -0.13 5.22
CA SER A 29 -5.71 -1.50 5.25
C SER A 29 -4.59 -1.59 4.20
N TYR A 30 -3.58 -2.42 4.43
CA TYR A 30 -2.49 -2.54 3.47
C TYR A 30 -3.01 -2.94 2.07
N VAL A 31 -4.12 -3.67 2.00
CA VAL A 31 -4.84 -3.99 0.75
C VAL A 31 -5.35 -2.73 0.05
N ASP A 32 -5.91 -1.76 0.77
CA ASP A 32 -6.39 -0.50 0.19
C ASP A 32 -5.24 0.32 -0.39
N VAL A 33 -4.09 0.35 0.29
CA VAL A 33 -2.86 0.99 -0.21
C VAL A 33 -2.43 0.33 -1.52
N LEU A 34 -2.40 -1.00 -1.57
CA LEU A 34 -2.04 -1.75 -2.77
C LEU A 34 -3.01 -1.49 -3.92
N HIS A 35 -4.32 -1.42 -3.67
CA HIS A 35 -5.31 -1.09 -4.69
C HIS A 35 -5.14 0.32 -5.24
N ALA A 36 -4.70 1.27 -4.42
CA ALA A 36 -4.43 2.64 -4.87
C ALA A 36 -3.13 2.75 -5.70
N VAL A 37 -2.10 1.97 -5.37
CA VAL A 37 -0.75 2.12 -5.91
C VAL A 37 -0.47 1.20 -7.09
N LEU A 38 -0.88 -0.08 -7.04
CA LEU A 38 -0.55 -1.07 -8.08
C LEU A 38 -0.96 -0.64 -9.50
N PRO A 39 -2.15 -0.05 -9.75
CA PRO A 39 -2.50 0.43 -11.09
C PRO A 39 -1.54 1.51 -11.63
N ARG A 40 -0.94 2.31 -10.74
CA ARG A 40 0.02 3.37 -11.12
C ARG A 40 1.37 2.77 -11.50
N LEU A 41 1.82 1.75 -10.75
CA LEU A 41 3.09 1.08 -10.99
C LEU A 41 3.04 0.21 -12.24
N LEU A 42 1.95 -0.55 -12.43
CA LEU A 42 1.82 -1.54 -13.50
C LEU A 42 1.20 -0.99 -14.78
N GLY A 43 0.45 0.12 -14.69
CA GLY A 43 -0.26 0.72 -15.82
C GLY A 43 0.53 1.80 -16.56
N GLN A 44 1.68 2.23 -16.03
CA GLN A 44 2.47 3.33 -16.60
C GLN A 44 3.82 2.83 -17.11
N PRO A 45 4.13 3.00 -18.42
CA PRO A 45 5.46 2.71 -18.94
C PRO A 45 6.55 3.48 -18.19
N GLY A 46 7.64 2.80 -17.82
CA GLY A 46 8.79 3.41 -17.14
C GLY A 46 8.66 3.58 -15.62
N ALA A 47 7.49 3.28 -15.02
CA ALA A 47 7.30 3.40 -13.57
C ALA A 47 7.98 2.28 -12.76
N LEU A 48 8.34 1.17 -13.39
CA LEU A 48 9.06 0.06 -12.76
C LEU A 48 10.57 0.17 -13.01
N PRO A 49 11.41 -0.28 -12.06
CA PRO A 49 12.84 -0.46 -12.31
C PRO A 49 13.10 -1.49 -13.41
N ASP A 50 14.11 -1.25 -14.24
CA ASP A 50 14.46 -2.15 -15.35
C ASP A 50 14.82 -3.57 -14.88
N ASP A 51 15.39 -3.69 -13.69
CA ASP A 51 15.79 -4.96 -13.10
C ASP A 51 14.65 -5.71 -12.38
N TRP A 52 13.44 -5.14 -12.38
CA TRP A 52 12.22 -5.85 -11.96
C TRP A 52 11.59 -6.63 -13.12
N HIS A 53 12.08 -6.46 -14.35
CA HIS A 53 11.66 -7.27 -15.48
C HIS A 53 12.12 -8.72 -15.34
N VAL A 54 11.24 -9.65 -15.69
CA VAL A 54 11.49 -11.11 -15.65
C VAL A 54 12.72 -11.52 -16.49
N GLN A 55 13.07 -10.74 -17.51
CA GLN A 55 14.21 -10.98 -18.40
C GLN A 55 15.51 -10.30 -17.93
N ALA A 56 15.48 -9.54 -16.83
CA ALA A 56 16.68 -8.91 -16.30
C ALA A 56 17.67 -9.99 -15.83
N THR A 57 18.89 -9.93 -16.35
CA THR A 57 19.97 -10.82 -15.93
C THR A 57 20.46 -10.38 -14.54
N THR A 58 20.35 -11.26 -13.55
CA THR A 58 20.63 -10.98 -12.14
C THR A 58 22.13 -10.97 -11.75
N TYR A 59 23.04 -10.67 -12.69
CA TYR A 59 24.46 -10.61 -12.37
C TYR A 59 24.78 -9.37 -11.51
N ASP A 60 25.34 -9.61 -10.31
CA ASP A 60 25.92 -8.66 -9.35
C ASP A 60 25.20 -7.32 -9.13
N LEU A 61 23.87 -7.34 -8.91
CA LEU A 61 23.17 -6.14 -8.41
C LEU A 61 23.44 -5.95 -6.91
N PRO A 62 23.94 -4.78 -6.43
CA PRO A 62 24.42 -4.60 -5.05
C PRO A 62 23.31 -4.33 -4.02
N ARG A 63 22.02 -4.51 -4.37
CA ARG A 63 20.86 -4.07 -3.56
C ARG A 63 19.91 -5.20 -3.13
N PHE A 64 20.43 -6.41 -2.99
CA PHE A 64 19.67 -7.54 -2.48
C PHE A 64 19.45 -7.45 -0.97
N HIS A 65 18.23 -7.76 -0.54
CA HIS A 65 17.81 -7.84 0.85
C HIS A 65 16.96 -9.08 1.09
N ASP A 66 16.82 -9.54 2.32
CA ASP A 66 15.87 -10.60 2.65
C ASP A 66 14.42 -10.17 2.34
N GLU A 67 13.53 -11.14 2.13
CA GLU A 67 12.13 -10.91 1.77
C GLU A 67 11.41 -9.97 2.76
N ALA A 68 11.69 -10.09 4.06
CA ALA A 68 11.04 -9.28 5.09
C ALA A 68 11.49 -7.82 5.02
N THR A 69 12.79 -7.57 4.84
CA THR A 69 13.35 -6.23 4.65
C THR A 69 12.81 -5.58 3.37
N PHE A 70 12.77 -6.32 2.26
CA PHE A 70 12.17 -5.84 1.02
C PHE A 70 10.68 -5.48 1.21
N GLY A 71 9.90 -6.38 1.80
CA GLY A 71 8.47 -6.17 2.01
C GLY A 71 8.15 -4.97 2.91
N ALA A 72 8.95 -4.75 3.97
CA ALA A 72 8.81 -3.59 4.84
C ALA A 72 9.11 -2.27 4.11
N ARG A 73 10.16 -2.24 3.28
CA ARG A 73 10.52 -1.06 2.49
C ARG A 73 9.48 -0.76 1.41
N PHE A 74 9.02 -1.80 0.70
CA PHE A 74 7.97 -1.65 -0.29
C PHE A 74 6.67 -1.12 0.33
N ARG A 75 6.28 -1.65 1.49
CA ARG A 75 5.11 -1.13 2.21
C ARG A 75 5.23 0.36 2.52
N ALA A 76 6.37 0.79 3.06
CA ALA A 76 6.61 2.20 3.34
C ALA A 76 6.57 3.06 2.06
N ALA A 77 7.14 2.57 0.96
CA ALA A 77 7.07 3.24 -0.34
C ALA A 77 5.64 3.35 -0.85
N ALA A 78 4.85 2.27 -0.76
CA ALA A 78 3.45 2.26 -1.18
C ALA A 78 2.58 3.22 -0.35
N GLU A 79 2.77 3.23 0.98
CA GLU A 79 2.09 4.18 1.87
C GLU A 79 2.44 5.63 1.51
N LYS A 80 3.73 5.91 1.20
CA LYS A 80 4.17 7.24 0.73
C LYS A 80 3.53 7.62 -0.62
N ILE A 81 3.56 6.74 -1.61
CA ILE A 81 2.98 6.98 -2.94
C ILE A 81 1.49 7.30 -2.83
N ALA A 82 0.77 6.56 -1.97
CA ALA A 82 -0.65 6.80 -1.74
C ALA A 82 -0.91 8.12 -1.01
N ALA A 83 -0.13 8.44 0.03
CA ALA A 83 -0.31 9.65 0.84
C ALA A 83 0.01 10.94 0.07
N ASP A 84 1.08 10.92 -0.71
CA ASP A 84 1.57 12.10 -1.46
C ASP A 84 0.96 12.18 -2.88
N ASP A 85 0.08 11.24 -3.22
CA ASP A 85 -0.50 11.04 -4.56
C ASP A 85 0.53 11.06 -5.70
N ILE A 86 1.67 10.40 -5.50
CA ILE A 86 2.76 10.36 -6.49
C ILE A 86 2.26 9.66 -7.76
N ARG A 87 2.48 10.32 -8.91
CA ARG A 87 2.10 9.85 -10.25
C ARG A 87 3.26 9.80 -11.23
N ASP A 88 4.29 10.60 -11.00
CA ASP A 88 5.43 10.74 -11.90
C ASP A 88 6.19 9.40 -12.03
N PRO A 89 6.36 8.84 -13.24
CA PRO A 89 7.02 7.55 -13.42
C PRO A 89 8.47 7.50 -12.91
N ASP A 90 9.22 8.60 -13.03
CA ASP A 90 10.60 8.66 -12.58
C ASP A 90 10.67 8.62 -11.04
N GLU A 91 9.82 9.39 -10.37
CA GLU A 91 9.69 9.39 -8.90
C GLU A 91 9.21 8.03 -8.38
N LEU A 92 8.22 7.40 -9.04
CA LEU A 92 7.76 6.06 -8.69
C LEU A 92 8.92 5.05 -8.79
N ARG A 93 9.67 5.09 -9.90
CA ARG A 93 10.81 4.20 -10.12
C ARG A 93 11.91 4.41 -9.08
N GLU A 94 12.23 5.65 -8.71
CA GLU A 94 13.22 5.94 -7.66
C GLU A 94 12.84 5.32 -6.31
N LEU A 95 11.56 5.44 -5.92
CA LEU A 95 11.05 4.82 -4.69
C LEU A 95 11.15 3.29 -4.74
N LEU A 96 10.87 2.67 -5.88
CA LEU A 96 10.98 1.23 -6.06
C LEU A 96 12.45 0.75 -6.08
N VAL A 97 13.37 1.50 -6.68
CA VAL A 97 14.82 1.20 -6.63
C VAL A 97 15.32 1.20 -5.18
N ALA A 98 14.86 2.15 -4.36
CA ALA A 98 15.24 2.23 -2.94
C ALA A 98 14.74 1.04 -2.10
N CYS A 99 13.71 0.32 -2.56
CA CYS A 99 13.26 -0.92 -1.91
C CYS A 99 14.28 -2.06 -2.04
N GLY A 100 15.13 -2.02 -3.06
CA GLY A 100 16.07 -3.07 -3.40
C GLY A 100 15.41 -4.25 -4.12
N LEU A 101 16.02 -5.42 -4.01
CA LEU A 101 15.53 -6.67 -4.58
C LEU A 101 15.39 -7.73 -3.49
N PRO A 102 14.30 -8.53 -3.49
CA PRO A 102 14.20 -9.66 -2.58
C PRO A 102 15.18 -10.75 -3.02
N TYR A 103 16.02 -11.20 -2.10
CA TYR A 103 16.91 -12.33 -2.31
C TYR A 103 16.13 -13.62 -2.07
N ASP A 104 15.84 -14.35 -3.14
CA ASP A 104 15.39 -15.74 -3.04
C ASP A 104 16.01 -16.57 -4.18
N TYR A 105 16.97 -17.41 -3.82
CA TYR A 105 17.65 -18.29 -4.77
C TYR A 105 16.73 -19.39 -5.35
N ALA A 106 15.71 -19.83 -4.61
CA ALA A 106 14.78 -20.87 -5.03
C ALA A 106 13.64 -20.35 -5.92
N ARG A 107 13.25 -19.08 -5.77
CA ARG A 107 12.12 -18.45 -6.50
C ARG A 107 12.55 -17.42 -7.53
N LEU A 108 13.85 -17.38 -7.85
CA LEU A 108 14.48 -16.43 -8.78
C LEU A 108 14.34 -14.95 -8.37
N GLY A 109 14.07 -14.67 -7.07
CA GLY A 109 14.13 -13.33 -6.48
C GLY A 109 13.30 -12.25 -7.19
N GLN A 110 12.22 -12.62 -7.88
CA GLN A 110 11.46 -11.70 -8.72
C GLN A 110 10.60 -10.76 -7.86
N PRO A 111 10.84 -9.43 -7.87
CA PRO A 111 10.11 -8.48 -7.02
C PRO A 111 8.60 -8.56 -7.17
N LEU A 112 8.10 -8.73 -8.40
CA LEU A 112 6.66 -8.80 -8.68
C LEU A 112 5.98 -10.05 -8.08
N SER A 113 6.68 -11.17 -7.98
CA SER A 113 6.18 -12.37 -7.29
C SER A 113 5.99 -12.10 -5.81
N THR A 114 6.98 -11.46 -5.17
CA THR A 114 6.89 -11.05 -3.76
C THR A 114 5.76 -10.03 -3.55
N LEU A 115 5.55 -9.09 -4.47
CA LEU A 115 4.42 -8.15 -4.38
C LEU A 115 3.07 -8.87 -4.48
N TYR A 116 2.94 -9.86 -5.35
CA TYR A 116 1.73 -10.66 -5.46
C TYR A 116 1.46 -11.46 -4.17
N GLU A 117 2.49 -12.08 -3.60
CA GLU A 117 2.40 -12.79 -2.32
C GLU A 117 1.94 -11.87 -1.19
N LEU A 118 2.53 -10.68 -1.07
CA LEU A 118 2.14 -9.64 -0.10
C LEU A 118 0.68 -9.23 -0.28
N TYR A 119 0.21 -9.06 -1.52
CA TYR A 119 -1.18 -8.74 -1.82
C TYR A 119 -2.13 -9.86 -1.38
N VAL A 120 -1.84 -11.11 -1.75
CA VAL A 120 -2.68 -12.26 -1.39
C VAL A 120 -2.70 -12.45 0.12
N GLN A 121 -1.55 -12.29 0.79
CA GLN A 121 -1.44 -12.39 2.25
C GLN A 121 -2.32 -11.33 2.92
N ALA A 122 -2.22 -10.08 2.46
CA ALA A 122 -3.02 -8.98 2.99
C ALA A 122 -4.53 -9.17 2.76
N ARG A 123 -4.92 -9.73 1.61
CA ARG A 123 -6.33 -9.97 1.25
C ARG A 123 -6.95 -11.18 1.95
N SER A 124 -6.16 -12.23 2.20
CA SER A 124 -6.65 -13.50 2.74
C SER A 124 -6.47 -13.64 4.24
N GLY A 125 -5.56 -12.88 4.85
CA GLY A 125 -5.13 -13.09 6.23
C GLY A 125 -4.29 -14.36 6.42
N ALA A 126 -3.81 -14.97 5.34
CA ALA A 126 -2.94 -16.14 5.43
C ALA A 126 -1.65 -15.81 6.20
N ALA A 127 -1.15 -16.77 6.98
CA ALA A 127 0.10 -16.59 7.71
C ALA A 127 1.30 -16.49 6.76
N HIS A 128 1.26 -17.19 5.62
CA HIS A 128 2.30 -17.20 4.60
C HIS A 128 1.71 -17.51 3.23
N VAL A 129 2.27 -16.92 2.17
CA VAL A 129 1.89 -17.13 0.77
C VAL A 129 3.17 -17.30 -0.04
N VAL A 130 3.16 -18.25 -0.97
CA VAL A 130 4.25 -18.50 -1.91
C VAL A 130 3.68 -18.59 -3.31
N SER A 131 4.38 -18.01 -4.27
CA SER A 131 4.05 -18.02 -5.69
C SER A 131 5.22 -18.56 -6.51
N PHE A 132 4.90 -19.19 -7.64
CA PHE A 132 5.88 -19.69 -8.60
C PHE A 132 5.58 -19.08 -9.97
N ALA A 133 6.50 -18.26 -10.46
CA ALA A 133 6.49 -17.78 -11.83
C ALA A 133 7.46 -18.62 -12.66
N SER A 134 6.95 -19.59 -13.41
CA SER A 134 7.74 -20.38 -14.35
C SER A 134 7.24 -20.11 -15.76
N GLN A 135 8.09 -19.58 -16.64
CA GLN A 135 7.86 -19.75 -18.06
C GLN A 135 8.24 -21.17 -18.43
N THR A 136 7.30 -21.91 -19.00
CA THR A 136 7.60 -23.17 -19.69
C THR A 136 8.65 -22.86 -20.75
N LYS A 137 9.75 -23.63 -20.78
CA LYS A 137 10.74 -23.48 -21.86
C LYS A 137 10.01 -23.63 -23.20
N PRO A 138 10.25 -22.75 -24.18
CA PRO A 138 9.81 -23.00 -25.53
C PRO A 138 10.62 -24.22 -26.00
N TYR A 139 9.95 -25.37 -26.08
CA TYR A 139 10.48 -26.53 -26.78
C TYR A 139 10.68 -26.18 -28.26
#